data_AF-A0A1E7GVE4-F1
#
_entry.id   AF-A0A1E7GVE4-F1
#
_cell.length_a   1.000
_cell.length_b   1.000
_cell.length_c   1.000
_cell.angle_alpha   90.00
_cell.angle_beta   90.00
_cell.angle_gamma   90.00
#
_symmetry.space_group_name_H-M   'P 1'
#
loop_
_entity.id
_entity.type
_entity.pdbx_description
1 polymer ?
#
loop_
_entity_poly.entity_id
_entity_poly.type
_entity_poly.pdbx_seq_one_letter_code
_entity_poly.pdbx_strand_id
1 'polypeptide(L)'
;MEMLIDNYRDTSDVPNQTVLNETGLGYNQGCNADLLYVDPTGMMSTLNLYLHAYGELPYVANYGVGRYETLEDVLHYMCKWHYLGPGAAPAYGNYSNWMVVRGIHTNTTPSFTQGSYEIHGFWINDPYNATLEGPGGIGENTYKTVDQWSSIYHKKLNESDVNTSDYYYDKYVAVCEPPEDDDVVVTLAQAKPRFANVITPAQMEKPLMVYEVEQLALEKVVTNDESLKIVKAAIDGVNEELIPYDAEFAEVFAKTTAGAPMLVTDVSGDYYVVPFNVPVEVRPPVKIMPVKIEKLKISGLKELEQVKRVDEYVIIKPIQIEPIEVERTLVVVLVDATDGSFKEASWVADAVKYLPVSKVEALKLALTEIDITSANELTNLSSKPTIELVYRNASPYYPDWKITADGDVYYVSQDGTVSS
;
A
#
# COMPACT_ATOMS: atom_id res chain seq x y z
N MET A 1 -7.36 -4.47 -16.63
CA MET A 1 -8.23 -4.12 -17.78
C MET A 1 -9.56 -3.60 -17.29
N GLU A 2 -10.18 -4.25 -16.30
CA GLU A 2 -11.47 -3.84 -15.74
C GLU A 2 -11.50 -2.36 -15.36
N MET A 3 -10.50 -1.90 -14.59
CA MET A 3 -10.33 -0.48 -14.23
C MET A 3 -10.22 0.49 -15.42
N LEU A 4 -9.67 0.06 -16.56
CA LEU A 4 -9.57 0.91 -17.75
C LEU A 4 -10.94 1.05 -18.43
N ILE A 5 -11.73 -0.02 -18.45
CA ILE A 5 -13.05 -0.05 -19.12
C ILE A 5 -14.11 0.64 -18.26
N ASP A 6 -14.09 0.44 -16.93
CA ASP A 6 -15.00 1.06 -15.96
C ASP A 6 -14.92 2.60 -15.96
N ASN A 7 -13.80 3.17 -16.43
CA ASN A 7 -13.69 4.61 -16.66
C ASN A 7 -14.67 5.14 -17.72
N TYR A 8 -15.12 4.30 -18.66
CA TYR A 8 -15.95 4.70 -19.80
C TYR A 8 -17.35 4.07 -19.80
N ARG A 9 -17.58 3.04 -18.98
CA ARG A 9 -18.81 2.25 -18.98
C ARG A 9 -19.31 2.09 -17.56
N ASP A 10 -20.62 2.04 -17.39
CA ASP A 10 -21.21 1.69 -16.10
C ASP A 10 -20.70 0.32 -15.65
N THR A 11 -20.35 0.19 -14.36
CA THR A 11 -19.73 -1.02 -13.79
C THR A 11 -20.52 -2.30 -14.05
N SER A 12 -21.86 -2.22 -14.17
CA SER A 12 -22.71 -3.38 -14.51
C SER A 12 -22.45 -3.96 -15.90
N ASP A 13 -21.87 -3.16 -16.79
CA ASP A 13 -21.66 -3.48 -18.19
C ASP A 13 -20.19 -3.85 -18.49
N VAL A 14 -19.30 -3.71 -17.49
CA VAL A 14 -17.89 -4.06 -17.55
C VAL A 14 -17.75 -5.59 -17.37
N PRO A 15 -17.12 -6.31 -18.33
CA PRO A 15 -16.81 -7.71 -18.11
C PRO A 15 -15.84 -7.88 -16.95
N ASN A 16 -16.00 -8.92 -16.14
CA ASN A 16 -15.08 -9.19 -15.04
C ASN A 16 -13.65 -9.47 -15.54
N GLN A 17 -12.66 -9.26 -14.67
CA GLN A 17 -11.25 -9.43 -15.01
C GLN A 17 -10.88 -10.82 -15.58
N THR A 18 -11.58 -11.90 -15.21
CA THR A 18 -11.34 -13.24 -15.78
C THR A 18 -11.65 -13.27 -17.28
N VAL A 19 -12.82 -12.78 -17.68
CA VAL A 19 -13.23 -12.72 -19.10
C VAL A 19 -12.28 -11.82 -19.89
N LEU A 20 -11.88 -10.68 -19.30
CA LEU A 20 -10.94 -9.76 -19.93
C LEU A 20 -9.57 -10.42 -20.14
N ASN A 21 -9.06 -11.16 -19.14
CA ASN A 21 -7.80 -11.89 -19.27
C ASN A 21 -7.86 -12.98 -20.33
N GLU A 22 -8.89 -13.83 -20.32
CA GLU A 22 -9.07 -14.88 -21.33
C GLU A 22 -9.13 -14.30 -22.75
N THR A 23 -9.84 -13.18 -22.92
CA THR A 23 -9.92 -12.45 -24.19
C THR A 23 -8.55 -11.90 -24.60
N GLY A 24 -7.83 -11.27 -23.68
CA GLY A 24 -6.49 -10.72 -23.92
C GLY A 24 -5.49 -11.79 -24.34
N LEU A 25 -5.49 -12.95 -23.68
CA LEU A 25 -4.64 -14.08 -24.05
C LEU A 25 -4.90 -14.55 -25.47
N GLY A 26 -6.17 -14.56 -25.90
CA GLY A 26 -6.55 -14.89 -27.27
C GLY A 26 -6.05 -13.91 -28.34
N TYR A 27 -5.67 -12.69 -27.94
CA TYR A 27 -5.15 -11.64 -28.81
C TYR A 27 -3.64 -11.39 -28.65
N ASN A 28 -2.94 -12.18 -27.83
CA ASN A 28 -1.49 -12.11 -27.73
C ASN A 28 -0.82 -12.30 -29.10
N GLN A 29 0.38 -11.74 -29.25
CA GLN A 29 1.20 -11.96 -30.43
C GLN A 29 1.53 -13.45 -30.59
N GLY A 30 1.77 -13.88 -31.83
CA GLY A 30 2.07 -15.30 -32.12
C GLY A 30 3.29 -15.85 -31.37
N CYS A 31 4.31 -15.02 -31.11
CA CYS A 31 5.47 -15.40 -30.29
C CYS A 31 5.16 -15.57 -28.79
N ASN A 32 4.00 -15.09 -28.36
CA ASN A 32 3.49 -15.04 -26.99
C ASN A 32 2.19 -15.85 -26.81
N ALA A 33 1.81 -16.68 -27.80
CA ALA A 33 0.54 -17.40 -27.81
C ALA A 33 0.39 -18.37 -26.63
N ASP A 34 1.51 -18.89 -26.11
CA ASP A 34 1.55 -19.84 -24.98
C ASP A 34 1.82 -19.14 -23.64
N LEU A 35 1.91 -17.80 -23.59
CA LEU A 35 2.08 -17.09 -22.32
C LEU A 35 0.82 -17.22 -21.46
N LEU A 36 1.02 -17.32 -20.15
CA LEU A 36 -0.06 -17.26 -19.16
C LEU A 36 -0.53 -15.83 -18.89
N TYR A 37 0.11 -14.84 -19.50
CA TYR A 37 -0.10 -13.42 -19.26
C TYR A 37 -0.46 -12.69 -20.55
N VAL A 38 -1.25 -11.63 -20.41
CA VAL A 38 -1.67 -10.77 -21.52
C VAL A 38 -0.50 -9.87 -21.92
N ASP A 39 -0.14 -9.88 -23.20
CA ASP A 39 0.86 -9.00 -23.78
C ASP A 39 0.24 -7.64 -24.22
N PRO A 40 1.04 -6.65 -24.65
CA PRO A 40 0.51 -5.34 -25.00
C PRO A 40 -0.49 -5.35 -26.16
N THR A 41 -0.34 -6.27 -27.12
CA THR A 41 -1.28 -6.46 -28.23
C THR A 41 -2.59 -7.04 -27.72
N GLY A 42 -2.52 -8.04 -26.82
CA GLY A 42 -3.67 -8.62 -26.15
C GLY A 42 -4.45 -7.59 -25.33
N MET A 43 -3.74 -6.75 -24.58
CA MET A 43 -4.29 -5.64 -23.79
C MET A 43 -5.03 -4.64 -24.70
N MET A 44 -4.34 -4.08 -25.69
CA MET A 44 -4.90 -3.11 -26.63
C MET A 44 -6.13 -3.66 -27.36
N SER A 45 -6.03 -4.88 -27.91
CA SER A 45 -7.13 -5.49 -28.68
C SER A 45 -8.37 -5.73 -27.83
N THR A 46 -8.18 -6.16 -26.58
CA THR A 46 -9.28 -6.40 -25.65
C THR A 46 -9.97 -5.10 -25.25
N LEU A 47 -9.21 -4.05 -24.92
CA LEU A 47 -9.77 -2.74 -24.59
C LEU A 47 -10.60 -2.20 -25.77
N ASN A 48 -10.02 -2.21 -26.97
CA ASN A 48 -10.70 -1.73 -28.17
C ASN A 48 -11.91 -2.59 -28.55
N LEU A 49 -11.90 -3.90 -28.32
CA LEU A 49 -13.06 -4.76 -28.53
C LEU A 49 -14.26 -4.31 -27.67
N TYR A 50 -14.03 -4.02 -26.39
CA TYR A 50 -15.10 -3.67 -25.45
C TYR A 50 -15.48 -2.19 -25.46
N LEU A 51 -14.59 -1.30 -25.91
CA LEU A 51 -14.85 0.14 -25.98
C LEU A 51 -15.34 0.60 -27.35
N HIS A 52 -14.86 0.04 -28.47
CA HIS A 52 -15.37 0.39 -29.81
C HIS A 52 -16.81 -0.08 -30.03
N ALA A 53 -17.22 -1.16 -29.37
CA ALA A 53 -18.57 -1.71 -29.48
C ALA A 53 -19.61 -0.94 -28.62
N TYR A 54 -19.17 0.04 -27.82
CA TYR A 54 -20.05 0.77 -26.91
C TYR A 54 -20.57 2.06 -27.56
N GLY A 55 -21.81 2.00 -28.09
CA GLY A 55 -22.42 3.06 -28.89
C GLY A 55 -22.86 4.33 -28.14
N GLU A 56 -22.59 4.41 -26.83
CA GLU A 56 -22.99 5.54 -25.97
C GLU A 56 -21.84 6.50 -25.62
N LEU A 57 -20.60 6.20 -26.04
CA LEU A 57 -19.50 7.15 -25.82
C LEU A 57 -19.62 8.38 -26.74
N PRO A 58 -19.33 9.59 -26.23
CA PRO A 58 -19.26 10.79 -27.06
C PRO A 58 -18.14 10.74 -28.11
N TYR A 59 -17.18 9.82 -27.95
CA TYR A 59 -16.10 9.50 -28.90
C TYR A 59 -15.71 8.02 -28.77
N VAL A 60 -15.13 7.44 -29.83
CA VAL A 60 -14.69 6.04 -29.79
C VAL A 60 -13.32 5.97 -29.13
N ALA A 61 -13.26 5.39 -27.92
CA ALA A 61 -11.99 5.20 -27.22
C ALA A 61 -11.11 4.20 -27.98
N ASN A 62 -9.93 4.64 -28.42
CA ASN A 62 -9.05 3.87 -29.30
C ASN A 62 -7.64 3.76 -28.71
N TYR A 63 -7.44 2.74 -27.90
CA TYR A 63 -6.15 2.46 -27.26
C TYR A 63 -5.11 2.04 -28.27
N GLY A 64 -3.89 2.54 -28.09
CA GLY A 64 -2.70 2.21 -28.84
C GLY A 64 -1.58 1.74 -27.91
N VAL A 65 -0.65 0.96 -28.47
CA VAL A 65 0.58 0.55 -27.78
C VAL A 65 1.70 1.51 -28.12
N GLY A 66 2.05 2.35 -27.16
CA GLY A 66 3.29 3.13 -27.17
C GLY A 66 4.47 2.23 -26.83
N ARG A 67 5.54 2.31 -27.63
CA ARG A 67 6.76 1.53 -27.41
C ARG A 67 7.98 2.38 -27.76
N TYR A 68 8.90 2.48 -26.82
CA TYR A 68 9.95 3.48 -26.89
C TYR A 68 11.29 2.93 -26.42
N GLU A 69 12.37 3.50 -26.97
CA GLU A 69 13.74 3.16 -26.59
C GLU A 69 14.14 3.79 -25.26
N THR A 70 13.63 4.99 -25.01
CA THR A 70 13.92 5.79 -23.83
C THR A 70 12.73 5.79 -22.88
N LEU A 71 13.03 5.99 -21.61
CA LEU A 71 12.02 6.09 -20.56
C LEU A 71 11.23 7.39 -20.73
N GLU A 72 11.92 8.47 -21.05
CA GLU A 72 11.36 9.81 -21.22
C GLU A 72 10.26 9.83 -22.28
N ASP A 73 10.48 9.16 -23.42
CA ASP A 73 9.48 9.12 -24.50
C ASP A 73 8.21 8.35 -24.07
N VAL A 74 8.34 7.22 -23.36
CA VAL A 74 7.15 6.48 -22.88
C VAL A 74 6.41 7.27 -21.79
N LEU A 75 7.13 7.98 -20.92
CA LEU A 75 6.50 8.78 -19.86
C LEU A 75 5.83 10.02 -20.45
N HIS A 76 6.41 10.61 -21.51
CA HIS A 76 5.75 11.64 -22.30
C HIS A 76 4.43 11.13 -22.87
N TYR A 77 4.47 10.00 -23.58
CA TYR A 77 3.30 9.34 -24.15
C TYR A 77 2.19 9.12 -23.10
N MET A 78 2.55 8.55 -21.95
CA MET A 78 1.60 8.32 -20.85
C MET A 78 0.98 9.62 -20.32
N CYS A 79 1.79 10.66 -20.10
CA CYS A 79 1.32 11.94 -19.56
C CYS A 79 0.46 12.72 -20.57
N LYS A 80 0.90 12.77 -21.84
CA LYS A 80 0.21 13.48 -22.92
C LYS A 80 -1.19 12.95 -23.12
N TRP A 81 -1.38 11.65 -23.03
CA TRP A 81 -2.66 11.00 -23.31
C TRP A 81 -3.57 10.84 -22.12
N HIS A 82 -3.08 11.12 -20.91
CA HIS A 82 -3.84 10.90 -19.70
C HIS A 82 -5.15 11.72 -19.62
N TYR A 83 -5.22 12.88 -20.28
CA TYR A 83 -6.45 13.70 -20.28
C TYR A 83 -7.63 13.03 -21.02
N LEU A 84 -7.38 12.02 -21.86
CA LEU A 84 -8.43 11.22 -22.51
C LEU A 84 -8.91 10.06 -21.64
N GLY A 85 -8.06 9.58 -20.73
CA GLY A 85 -8.40 8.50 -19.83
C GLY A 85 -7.17 7.81 -19.24
N PRO A 86 -7.41 6.76 -18.44
CA PRO A 86 -6.33 6.03 -17.80
C PRO A 86 -5.50 5.26 -18.82
N GLY A 87 -4.21 5.10 -18.54
CA GLY A 87 -3.30 4.25 -19.31
C GLY A 87 -2.93 3.00 -18.52
N ALA A 88 -2.20 2.08 -19.13
CA ALA A 88 -1.57 0.99 -18.40
C ALA A 88 -0.16 0.69 -18.91
N ALA A 89 0.71 0.20 -18.03
CA ALA A 89 2.04 -0.24 -18.37
C ALA A 89 2.35 -1.57 -17.68
N PRO A 90 3.09 -2.48 -18.34
CA PRO A 90 3.65 -3.64 -17.68
C PRO A 90 4.68 -3.20 -16.63
N ALA A 91 4.69 -3.87 -15.48
CA ALA A 91 5.63 -3.64 -14.39
C ALA A 91 6.70 -4.73 -14.34
N TYR A 92 7.84 -4.39 -13.75
CA TYR A 92 8.98 -5.28 -13.49
C TYR A 92 9.63 -5.89 -14.73
N GLY A 93 9.39 -5.31 -15.93
CA GLY A 93 10.09 -5.71 -17.15
C GLY A 93 9.56 -7.01 -17.80
N ASN A 94 8.37 -7.46 -17.41
CA ASN A 94 7.66 -8.58 -18.03
C ASN A 94 6.14 -8.35 -18.03
N TYR A 95 5.37 -9.37 -18.45
CA TYR A 95 3.90 -9.27 -18.57
C TYR A 95 3.12 -9.80 -17.36
N SER A 96 3.81 -10.29 -16.33
CA SER A 96 3.15 -10.89 -15.16
C SER A 96 2.31 -9.89 -14.35
N ASN A 97 2.66 -8.61 -14.41
CA ASN A 97 2.02 -7.56 -13.65
C ASN A 97 1.77 -6.33 -14.54
N TRP A 98 0.53 -5.84 -14.52
CA TRP A 98 0.12 -4.64 -15.22
C TRP A 98 -0.37 -3.60 -14.22
N MET A 99 0.09 -2.37 -14.38
CA MET A 99 -0.31 -1.24 -13.55
C MET A 99 -1.06 -0.22 -14.40
N VAL A 100 -2.23 0.18 -13.91
CA VAL A 100 -3.08 1.22 -14.47
C VAL A 100 -2.64 2.56 -13.91
N VAL A 101 -2.40 3.52 -14.80
CA VAL A 101 -2.13 4.92 -14.49
C VAL A 101 -3.43 5.71 -14.54
N ARG A 102 -3.88 6.12 -13.37
CA ARG A 102 -5.18 6.77 -13.10
C ARG A 102 -5.05 8.27 -12.86
N GLY A 103 -3.84 8.76 -12.68
CA GLY A 103 -3.54 10.17 -12.44
C GLY A 103 -2.09 10.47 -12.78
N ILE A 104 -1.82 11.71 -13.16
CA ILE A 104 -0.47 12.23 -13.41
C ILE A 104 -0.21 13.45 -12.53
N HIS A 105 1.03 13.62 -12.09
CA HIS A 105 1.50 14.85 -11.47
C HIS A 105 2.64 15.43 -12.33
N THR A 106 2.37 16.60 -12.91
CA THR A 106 3.27 17.36 -13.77
C THR A 106 3.21 18.83 -13.37
N ASN A 107 4.28 19.58 -13.65
CA ASN A 107 4.31 21.02 -13.34
C ASN A 107 3.35 21.85 -14.21
N THR A 108 2.86 21.28 -15.31
CA THR A 108 1.86 21.88 -16.18
C THR A 108 1.04 20.80 -16.86
N THR A 109 -0.25 21.07 -17.11
CA THR A 109 -1.16 20.13 -17.77
C THR A 109 -0.67 19.80 -19.19
N PRO A 110 -0.20 18.56 -19.46
CA PRO A 110 0.30 18.18 -20.77
C PRO A 110 -0.79 18.36 -21.84
N SER A 111 -0.44 18.97 -22.97
CA SER A 111 -1.36 19.14 -24.10
C SER A 111 -0.64 19.10 -25.44
N PHE A 112 -1.40 18.92 -26.52
CA PHE A 112 -0.93 18.78 -27.90
C PHE A 112 0.04 19.86 -28.42
N THR A 113 0.08 21.02 -27.80
CA THR A 113 0.84 22.19 -28.31
C THR A 113 1.95 22.63 -27.36
N GLN A 114 2.19 21.86 -26.31
CA GLN A 114 3.05 22.28 -25.23
C GLN A 114 4.51 21.91 -25.50
N GLY A 115 5.41 22.83 -25.13
CA GLY A 115 6.84 22.53 -25.04
C GLY A 115 7.15 21.60 -23.87
N SER A 116 8.43 21.55 -23.50
CA SER A 116 8.92 20.72 -22.40
C SER A 116 8.21 20.96 -21.06
N TYR A 117 8.01 19.89 -20.30
CA TYR A 117 7.42 19.91 -18.96
C TYR A 117 8.10 18.90 -18.02
N GLU A 118 7.84 19.07 -16.72
CA GLU A 118 8.40 18.21 -15.68
C GLU A 118 7.37 17.17 -15.21
N ILE A 119 7.81 15.93 -15.09
CA ILE A 119 7.02 14.80 -14.58
C ILE A 119 7.47 14.53 -13.15
N HIS A 120 6.53 14.62 -12.20
CA HIS A 120 6.78 14.38 -10.77
C HIS A 120 6.38 12.97 -10.34
N GLY A 121 5.33 12.40 -10.92
CA GLY A 121 4.88 11.06 -10.57
C GLY A 121 3.48 10.71 -11.08
N PHE A 122 2.99 9.57 -10.61
CA PHE A 122 1.79 8.91 -11.14
C PHE A 122 0.92 8.33 -10.02
N TRP A 123 -0.40 8.44 -10.18
CA TRP A 123 -1.35 7.64 -9.40
C TRP A 123 -1.59 6.31 -10.11
N ILE A 124 -1.26 5.22 -9.45
CA ILE A 124 -1.34 3.86 -9.98
C ILE A 124 -2.02 2.92 -8.99
N ASN A 125 -2.54 1.77 -9.44
CA ASN A 125 -2.99 0.72 -8.52
C ASN A 125 -1.79 0.01 -7.88
N ASP A 126 -1.92 -0.53 -6.66
CA ASP A 126 -0.89 -1.43 -6.12
C ASP A 126 -0.66 -2.60 -7.09
N PRO A 127 0.58 -3.06 -7.30
CA PRO A 127 0.82 -4.37 -7.90
C PRO A 127 0.21 -5.52 -7.08
N TYR A 128 -0.08 -5.33 -5.78
CA TYR A 128 -0.56 -6.39 -4.89
C TYR A 128 -1.84 -6.01 -4.13
N ASN A 129 -2.99 -6.62 -4.48
CA ASN A 129 -4.14 -6.69 -3.57
C ASN A 129 -5.16 -7.77 -3.99
N ALA A 130 -5.13 -8.94 -3.32
CA ALA A 130 -6.22 -9.93 -3.42
C ALA A 130 -6.60 -10.60 -2.08
N THR A 131 -5.82 -10.44 -1.01
CA THR A 131 -5.94 -11.26 0.21
C THR A 131 -5.80 -10.51 1.53
N LEU A 132 -5.39 -9.23 1.54
CA LEU A 132 -5.28 -8.44 2.77
C LEU A 132 -6.63 -7.79 3.12
N GLU A 133 -7.50 -8.60 3.73
CA GLU A 133 -8.83 -8.26 4.28
C GLU A 133 -9.71 -7.29 3.46
N GLY A 134 -10.34 -7.82 2.41
CA GLY A 134 -11.51 -7.23 1.73
C GLY A 134 -11.18 -6.13 0.70
N PRO A 135 -12.18 -5.66 -0.07
CA PRO A 135 -12.04 -4.45 -0.87
C PRO A 135 -11.86 -3.27 0.08
N GLY A 136 -10.67 -2.67 0.15
CA GLY A 136 -10.38 -1.47 0.93
C GLY A 136 -9.03 -1.36 1.65
N GLY A 137 -8.02 -2.19 1.34
CA GLY A 137 -6.70 -2.13 2.01
C GLY A 137 -5.85 -0.90 1.64
N ILE A 138 -4.88 -0.51 2.49
CA ILE A 138 -3.87 0.50 2.10
C ILE A 138 -3.07 -0.06 0.90
N GLY A 139 -2.91 0.72 -0.16
CA GLY A 139 -2.31 0.28 -1.42
C GLY A 139 -3.27 0.39 -2.59
N GLU A 140 -4.58 0.46 -2.36
CA GLU A 140 -5.53 0.55 -3.47
C GLU A 140 -5.39 1.85 -4.27
N ASN A 141 -5.17 2.97 -3.60
CA ASN A 141 -4.89 4.26 -4.23
C ASN A 141 -3.48 4.68 -3.89
N THR A 142 -2.55 4.53 -4.84
CA THR A 142 -1.12 4.79 -4.60
C THR A 142 -0.57 5.83 -5.53
N TYR A 143 0.19 6.75 -4.96
CA TYR A 143 1.04 7.67 -5.70
C TYR A 143 2.48 7.16 -5.65
N LYS A 144 3.15 7.15 -6.81
CA LYS A 144 4.59 6.93 -6.91
C LYS A 144 5.24 8.16 -7.51
N THR A 145 6.34 8.62 -6.93
CA THR A 145 7.21 9.59 -7.62
C THR A 145 7.75 8.98 -8.91
N VAL A 146 8.15 9.84 -9.86
CA VAL A 146 8.72 9.41 -11.14
C VAL A 146 9.99 8.58 -10.95
N ASP A 147 10.76 8.88 -9.90
CA ASP A 147 11.96 8.12 -9.52
C ASP A 147 11.59 6.70 -9.09
N GLN A 148 10.58 6.53 -8.23
CA GLN A 148 10.12 5.20 -7.83
C GLN A 148 9.53 4.44 -9.03
N TRP A 149 8.66 5.09 -9.79
CA TRP A 149 8.04 4.51 -10.98
C TRP A 149 9.08 3.97 -11.96
N SER A 150 10.08 4.77 -12.32
CA SER A 150 11.10 4.40 -13.30
C SER A 150 12.19 3.46 -12.77
N SER A 151 12.55 3.57 -11.48
CA SER A 151 13.64 2.79 -10.89
C SER A 151 13.19 1.41 -10.40
N ILE A 152 11.91 1.20 -10.12
CA ILE A 152 11.41 -0.08 -9.57
C ILE A 152 10.42 -0.73 -10.54
N TYR A 153 9.41 0.01 -11.00
CA TYR A 153 8.22 -0.58 -11.61
C TYR A 153 8.28 -0.61 -13.15
N HIS A 154 8.45 0.53 -13.81
CA HIS A 154 8.42 0.62 -15.26
C HIS A 154 9.81 0.37 -15.85
N LYS A 155 10.05 -0.88 -16.22
CA LYS A 155 11.30 -1.34 -16.83
C LYS A 155 11.11 -1.69 -18.29
N LYS A 156 12.21 -1.74 -19.03
CA LYS A 156 12.22 -2.34 -20.37
C LYS A 156 11.79 -3.79 -20.28
N LEU A 157 11.06 -4.24 -21.29
CA LEU A 157 10.62 -5.63 -21.41
C LEU A 157 11.78 -6.53 -21.85
N ASN A 158 12.63 -6.92 -20.91
CA ASN A 158 13.83 -7.72 -21.20
C ASN A 158 14.13 -8.78 -20.13
N GLU A 159 13.18 -9.03 -19.22
CA GLU A 159 13.27 -10.14 -18.28
C GLU A 159 13.26 -11.49 -19.01
N SER A 160 13.79 -12.51 -18.34
CA SER A 160 14.09 -13.82 -18.95
C SER A 160 12.87 -14.55 -19.54
N ASP A 161 11.66 -14.17 -19.14
CA ASP A 161 10.39 -14.72 -19.61
C ASP A 161 9.80 -13.96 -20.81
N VAL A 162 10.40 -12.84 -21.23
CA VAL A 162 10.01 -12.11 -22.44
C VAL A 162 10.74 -12.69 -23.66
N ASN A 163 9.97 -13.12 -24.66
CA ASN A 163 10.52 -13.69 -25.89
C ASN A 163 11.31 -12.64 -26.68
N THR A 164 12.53 -12.93 -27.10
CA THR A 164 13.35 -12.01 -27.91
C THR A 164 12.78 -11.72 -29.30
N SER A 165 11.82 -12.55 -29.76
CA SER A 165 11.08 -12.33 -31.01
C SER A 165 9.86 -11.41 -30.82
N ASP A 166 9.58 -11.00 -29.58
CA ASP A 166 8.52 -10.07 -29.25
C ASP A 166 8.84 -8.69 -29.83
N TYR A 167 7.84 -8.08 -30.46
CA TYR A 167 7.93 -6.75 -31.03
C TYR A 167 8.21 -5.65 -30.00
N TYR A 168 7.94 -5.94 -28.73
CA TYR A 168 8.14 -5.05 -27.59
C TYR A 168 9.40 -5.37 -26.78
N TYR A 169 10.17 -6.38 -27.17
CA TYR A 169 11.40 -6.76 -26.48
C TYR A 169 12.40 -5.59 -26.41
N ASP A 170 12.98 -5.38 -25.23
CA ASP A 170 13.90 -4.29 -24.90
C ASP A 170 13.35 -2.87 -25.13
N LYS A 171 12.01 -2.72 -25.08
CA LYS A 171 11.32 -1.43 -25.12
C LYS A 171 10.66 -1.12 -23.78
N TYR A 172 10.52 0.17 -23.51
CA TYR A 172 9.51 0.67 -22.58
C TYR A 172 8.15 0.68 -23.27
N VAL A 173 7.10 0.28 -22.57
CA VAL A 173 5.77 0.09 -23.17
C VAL A 173 4.68 0.69 -22.30
N ALA A 174 3.71 1.34 -22.95
CA ALA A 174 2.46 1.73 -22.33
C ALA A 174 1.31 1.57 -23.32
N VAL A 175 0.11 1.33 -22.79
CA VAL A 175 -1.14 1.23 -23.53
C VAL A 175 -2.01 2.42 -23.12
N CYS A 176 -2.22 3.37 -24.02
CA CYS A 176 -2.91 4.65 -23.78
C CYS A 176 -3.77 5.01 -24.98
N GLU A 177 -4.67 5.98 -24.82
CA GLU A 177 -5.55 6.47 -25.88
C GLU A 177 -5.11 7.87 -26.36
N PRO A 178 -4.78 8.12 -27.65
CA PRO A 178 -4.68 7.27 -28.85
C PRO A 178 -3.20 7.18 -29.39
N PRO A 179 -2.92 6.55 -30.55
CA PRO A 179 -1.63 5.90 -30.82
C PRO A 179 -0.45 6.76 -31.34
N GLU A 180 -0.57 8.06 -31.61
CA GLU A 180 0.45 8.81 -32.38
C GLU A 180 1.08 9.98 -31.63
N ASP A 181 2.40 10.00 -31.47
CA ASP A 181 3.11 11.08 -30.76
C ASP A 181 3.96 11.97 -31.67
N ASP A 182 4.18 13.21 -31.22
CA ASP A 182 5.15 14.16 -31.76
C ASP A 182 6.35 14.22 -30.79
N ASP A 183 7.57 14.48 -31.28
CA ASP A 183 8.76 14.51 -30.42
C ASP A 183 8.73 15.71 -29.44
N VAL A 184 8.59 15.45 -28.13
CA VAL A 184 8.70 16.46 -27.05
C VAL A 184 9.73 16.02 -26.00
N VAL A 185 10.57 16.96 -25.56
CA VAL A 185 11.53 16.71 -24.48
C VAL A 185 10.84 16.86 -23.12
N VAL A 186 10.80 15.81 -22.32
CA VAL A 186 10.36 15.83 -20.91
C VAL A 186 11.54 15.72 -19.96
N THR A 187 11.39 16.28 -18.75
CA THR A 187 12.37 16.16 -17.67
C THR A 187 11.75 15.50 -16.45
N LEU A 188 12.47 14.58 -15.82
CA LEU A 188 12.00 13.88 -14.63
C LEU A 188 12.36 14.69 -13.37
N ALA A 189 11.36 15.11 -12.61
CA ALA A 189 11.57 15.86 -11.38
C ALA A 189 12.06 14.90 -10.29
N GLN A 190 13.30 15.11 -9.84
CA GLN A 190 13.87 14.31 -8.75
C GLN A 190 13.19 14.66 -7.43
N ALA A 191 12.90 13.63 -6.62
CA ALA A 191 12.36 13.86 -5.29
C ALA A 191 13.35 14.65 -4.43
N LYS A 192 12.88 15.74 -3.81
CA LYS A 192 13.70 16.64 -2.99
C LYS A 192 14.22 15.93 -1.73
N PRO A 193 15.54 15.88 -1.46
CA PRO A 193 16.09 15.39 -0.20
C PRO A 193 15.68 16.28 0.99
N ARG A 194 15.38 15.68 2.15
CA ARG A 194 14.89 16.38 3.35
C ARG A 194 15.74 16.14 4.60
N PHE A 195 16.59 15.13 4.61
CA PHE A 195 17.54 14.88 5.69
C PHE A 195 18.87 15.58 5.41
N ALA A 196 19.41 16.22 6.44
CA ALA A 196 20.77 16.77 6.37
C ALA A 196 21.83 15.66 6.47
N ASN A 197 21.52 14.56 7.17
CA ASN A 197 22.34 13.37 7.31
C ASN A 197 21.42 12.15 7.39
N VAL A 198 21.92 10.99 6.93
CA VAL A 198 21.23 9.70 7.07
C VAL A 198 20.84 9.48 8.53
N ILE A 199 19.60 9.05 8.76
CA ILE A 199 19.13 8.64 10.08
C ILE A 199 19.40 7.16 10.24
N THR A 200 20.28 6.79 11.17
CA THR A 200 20.63 5.38 11.41
C THR A 200 19.94 4.91 12.69
N PRO A 201 18.95 3.99 12.62
CA PRO A 201 18.32 3.45 13.81
C PRO A 201 19.31 2.73 14.71
N ALA A 202 19.15 2.90 16.02
CA ALA A 202 19.92 2.16 17.00
C ALA A 202 19.20 0.85 17.34
N GLN A 203 19.96 -0.22 17.50
CA GLN A 203 19.43 -1.48 18.03
C GLN A 203 19.19 -1.32 19.54
N MET A 204 17.95 -1.49 19.98
CA MET A 204 17.54 -1.34 21.38
C MET A 204 16.73 -2.54 21.85
N GLU A 205 16.90 -2.87 23.13
CA GLU A 205 16.07 -3.86 23.80
C GLU A 205 14.71 -3.26 24.14
N LYS A 206 13.64 -3.94 23.73
CA LYS A 206 12.25 -3.54 24.01
C LYS A 206 11.53 -4.69 24.72
N PRO A 207 10.81 -4.40 25.82
CA PRO A 207 9.93 -5.38 26.44
C PRO A 207 8.68 -5.57 25.58
N LEU A 208 8.35 -6.81 25.25
CA LEU A 208 7.14 -7.22 24.54
C LEU A 208 6.33 -8.17 25.42
N MET A 209 5.01 -7.99 25.46
CA MET A 209 4.11 -8.87 26.21
C MET A 209 3.74 -10.10 25.37
N VAL A 210 4.50 -11.19 25.54
CA VAL A 210 4.32 -12.46 24.81
C VAL A 210 3.79 -13.50 25.78
N TYR A 211 2.68 -14.17 25.46
CA TYR A 211 2.01 -15.12 26.36
C TYR A 211 1.79 -14.58 27.79
N GLU A 212 1.39 -13.30 27.90
CA GLU A 212 1.15 -12.59 29.18
C GLU A 212 2.40 -12.38 30.06
N VAL A 213 3.60 -12.62 29.52
CA VAL A 213 4.88 -12.35 30.21
C VAL A 213 5.76 -11.41 29.39
N GLU A 214 6.62 -10.67 30.09
CA GLU A 214 7.56 -9.75 29.45
C GLU A 214 8.73 -10.51 28.84
N GLN A 215 8.86 -10.42 27.51
CA GLN A 215 9.97 -10.96 26.73
C GLN A 215 10.76 -9.80 26.12
N LEU A 216 12.07 -9.77 26.34
CA LEU A 216 12.94 -8.78 25.68
C LEU A 216 13.20 -9.19 24.24
N ALA A 217 13.03 -8.25 23.32
CA ALA A 217 13.39 -8.38 21.91
C ALA A 217 14.32 -7.23 21.49
N LEU A 218 15.13 -7.47 20.46
CA LEU A 218 16.00 -6.47 19.85
C LEU A 218 15.29 -5.84 18.65
N GLU A 219 15.20 -4.52 18.64
CA GLU A 219 14.53 -3.75 17.58
C GLU A 219 15.39 -2.59 17.11
N LYS A 220 15.29 -2.24 15.82
CA LYS A 220 15.83 -1.00 15.27
C LYS A 220 14.89 0.15 15.60
N VAL A 221 15.36 1.13 16.37
CA VAL A 221 14.54 2.25 16.85
C VAL A 221 15.28 3.56 16.64
N VAL A 222 14.55 4.58 16.22
CA VAL A 222 15.06 5.95 16.08
C VAL A 222 14.77 6.77 17.34
N THR A 223 15.56 7.80 17.60
CA THR A 223 15.28 8.74 18.70
C THR A 223 14.02 9.57 18.43
N ASN A 224 13.44 10.19 19.45
CA ASN A 224 12.27 11.07 19.27
C ASN A 224 12.57 12.23 18.30
N ASP A 225 13.75 12.83 18.38
CA ASP A 225 14.15 13.93 17.50
C ASP A 225 14.31 13.48 16.04
N GLU A 226 14.79 12.25 15.81
CA GLU A 226 14.88 11.65 14.47
C GLU A 226 13.51 11.25 13.94
N SER A 227 12.65 10.68 14.78
CA SER A 227 11.26 10.37 14.46
C SER A 227 10.52 11.63 13.96
N LEU A 228 10.68 12.76 14.66
CA LEU A 228 10.09 14.04 14.23
C LEU A 228 10.62 14.52 12.88
N LYS A 229 11.90 14.27 12.55
CA LYS A 229 12.46 14.61 11.23
C LYS A 229 11.85 13.75 10.13
N ILE A 230 11.67 12.45 10.36
CA ILE A 230 11.06 11.52 9.41
C ILE A 230 9.59 11.91 9.16
N VAL A 231 8.83 12.13 10.23
CA VAL A 231 7.43 12.58 10.13
C VAL A 231 7.33 13.92 9.41
N LYS A 232 8.22 14.88 9.72
CA LYS A 232 8.26 16.15 9.01
C LYS A 232 8.56 15.96 7.52
N ALA A 233 9.50 15.08 7.17
CA ALA A 233 9.83 14.80 5.78
C ALA A 233 8.63 14.20 5.01
N ALA A 234 7.87 13.31 5.64
CA ALA A 234 6.62 12.78 5.10
C ALA A 234 5.57 13.88 4.88
N ILE A 235 5.34 14.73 5.88
CA ILE A 235 4.38 15.85 5.80
C ILE A 235 4.79 16.86 4.72
N ASP A 236 6.07 17.25 4.69
CA ASP A 236 6.60 18.19 3.70
C ASP A 236 6.47 17.60 2.29
N GLY A 237 6.76 16.31 2.10
CA GLY A 237 6.56 15.60 0.84
C GLY A 237 5.12 15.60 0.37
N VAL A 238 4.18 15.26 1.26
CA VAL A 238 2.75 15.29 0.96
C VAL A 238 2.25 16.70 0.62
N ASN A 239 2.67 17.71 1.39
CA ASN A 239 2.27 19.10 1.17
C ASN A 239 2.80 19.68 -0.15
N GLU A 240 4.00 19.27 -0.57
CA GLU A 240 4.63 19.74 -1.80
C GLU A 240 4.13 18.97 -3.03
N GLU A 241 3.96 17.65 -2.93
CA GLU A 241 3.73 16.78 -4.10
C GLU A 241 2.28 16.32 -4.30
N LEU A 242 1.43 16.33 -3.26
CA LEU A 242 0.08 15.72 -3.34
C LEU A 242 -1.05 16.71 -3.05
N ILE A 243 -1.04 17.38 -1.89
CA ILE A 243 -2.16 18.23 -1.45
C ILE A 243 -2.59 19.28 -2.49
N PRO A 244 -1.69 19.96 -3.22
CA PRO A 244 -2.09 20.94 -4.22
C PRO A 244 -2.76 20.34 -5.46
N TYR A 245 -2.61 19.03 -5.70
CA TYR A 245 -2.93 18.37 -6.97
C TYR A 245 -4.00 17.29 -6.84
N ASP A 246 -4.24 16.78 -5.64
CA ASP A 246 -5.28 15.80 -5.34
C ASP A 246 -6.13 16.29 -4.16
N ALA A 247 -7.30 16.83 -4.49
CA ALA A 247 -8.23 17.38 -3.51
C ALA A 247 -8.85 16.29 -2.61
N GLU A 248 -9.08 15.10 -3.15
CA GLU A 248 -9.68 13.99 -2.39
C GLU A 248 -8.67 13.46 -1.37
N PHE A 249 -7.43 13.23 -1.81
CA PHE A 249 -6.32 12.93 -0.92
C PHE A 249 -6.17 14.00 0.16
N ALA A 250 -6.20 15.29 -0.21
CA ALA A 250 -6.06 16.39 0.74
C ALA A 250 -7.15 16.38 1.82
N GLU A 251 -8.40 16.10 1.44
CA GLU A 251 -9.53 15.97 2.37
C GLU A 251 -9.37 14.79 3.33
N VAL A 252 -8.84 13.66 2.86
CA VAL A 252 -8.55 12.49 3.70
C VAL A 252 -7.38 12.78 4.64
N PHE A 253 -6.27 13.30 4.12
CA PHE A 253 -5.06 13.58 4.90
C PHE A 253 -5.30 14.60 6.02
N ALA A 254 -6.13 15.62 5.77
CA ALA A 254 -6.49 16.63 6.76
C ALA A 254 -7.17 16.07 8.03
N LYS A 255 -7.70 14.85 7.97
CA LYS A 255 -8.38 14.17 9.09
C LYS A 255 -7.43 13.34 9.94
N THR A 256 -6.13 13.35 9.68
CA THR A 256 -5.18 12.39 10.25
C THR A 256 -4.20 13.00 11.26
N THR A 257 -3.53 12.13 12.01
CA THR A 257 -2.34 12.45 12.81
C THR A 257 -1.27 11.39 12.57
N ALA A 258 -0.02 11.81 12.42
CA ALA A 258 1.09 10.90 12.19
C ALA A 258 1.30 9.95 13.38
N GLY A 259 1.43 8.66 13.07
CA GLY A 259 1.89 7.62 13.98
C GLY A 259 3.42 7.53 14.02
N ALA A 260 3.92 6.48 14.67
CA ALA A 260 5.36 6.25 14.77
C ALA A 260 5.95 5.79 13.41
N PRO A 261 7.04 6.42 12.93
CA PRO A 261 7.73 5.96 11.73
C PRO A 261 8.41 4.61 11.99
N MET A 262 8.33 3.71 11.01
CA MET A 262 8.89 2.36 11.09
C MET A 262 9.89 2.15 9.95
N LEU A 263 11.11 1.69 10.27
CA LEU A 263 12.10 1.34 9.25
C LEU A 263 11.71 0.01 8.60
N VAL A 264 11.68 0.00 7.27
CA VAL A 264 11.59 -1.20 6.44
C VAL A 264 12.91 -1.40 5.72
N THR A 265 13.46 -2.60 5.84
CA THR A 265 14.69 -2.98 5.12
C THR A 265 14.33 -3.50 3.74
N ASP A 266 15.03 -3.04 2.71
CA ASP A 266 14.79 -3.43 1.30
C ASP A 266 16.12 -3.57 0.57
N VAL A 267 16.21 -4.57 -0.31
CA VAL A 267 17.35 -4.78 -1.21
C VAL A 267 17.59 -3.61 -2.15
N SER A 268 16.54 -2.86 -2.49
CA SER A 268 16.61 -1.69 -3.38
C SER A 268 16.91 -0.38 -2.63
N GLY A 269 16.96 -0.41 -1.29
CA GLY A 269 17.19 0.74 -0.43
C GLY A 269 16.10 0.90 0.63
N ASP A 270 16.54 0.93 1.88
CA ASP A 270 15.68 1.07 3.06
C ASP A 270 14.78 2.31 2.99
N TYR A 271 13.61 2.22 3.60
CA TYR A 271 12.66 3.32 3.67
C TYR A 271 11.94 3.34 5.02
N TYR A 272 11.43 4.50 5.38
CA TYR A 272 10.52 4.66 6.50
C TYR A 272 9.07 4.64 6.00
N VAL A 273 8.26 3.84 6.68
CA VAL A 273 6.81 3.87 6.59
C VAL A 273 6.28 4.79 7.69
N VAL A 274 5.47 5.77 7.31
CA VAL A 274 4.82 6.71 8.24
C VAL A 274 3.30 6.56 8.11
N PRO A 275 2.63 5.88 9.06
CA PRO A 275 1.17 5.80 9.06
C PRO A 275 0.57 7.12 9.56
N PHE A 276 -0.55 7.50 8.99
CA PHE A 276 -1.36 8.65 9.37
C PHE A 276 -2.75 8.16 9.77
N ASN A 277 -2.98 8.21 11.07
CA ASN A 277 -4.09 7.57 11.76
C ASN A 277 -5.24 8.54 11.98
N VAL A 278 -6.47 8.02 12.06
CA VAL A 278 -7.60 8.79 12.59
C VAL A 278 -7.28 9.15 14.05
N PRO A 279 -7.35 10.44 14.44
CA PRO A 279 -7.19 10.85 15.82
C PRO A 279 -8.14 10.06 16.70
N VAL A 280 -7.62 9.42 17.74
CA VAL A 280 -8.46 8.77 18.73
C VAL A 280 -9.29 9.87 19.41
N GLU A 281 -10.60 9.89 19.16
CA GLU A 281 -11.50 10.66 20.02
C GLU A 281 -11.37 10.05 21.43
N VAL A 282 -10.62 10.72 22.30
CA VAL A 282 -10.62 10.43 23.73
C VAL A 282 -12.05 10.66 24.18
N ARG A 283 -12.86 9.59 24.19
CA ARG A 283 -14.20 9.67 24.77
C ARG A 283 -13.98 10.09 26.21
N PRO A 284 -14.55 11.23 26.66
CA PRO A 284 -14.49 11.57 28.06
C PRO A 284 -15.02 10.36 28.82
N PRO A 285 -14.37 9.93 29.91
CA PRO A 285 -14.75 8.72 30.61
C PRO A 285 -16.25 8.77 30.83
N VAL A 286 -16.96 7.76 30.29
CA VAL A 286 -18.39 7.63 30.51
C VAL A 286 -18.58 7.75 32.02
N LYS A 287 -19.35 8.74 32.46
CA LYS A 287 -19.74 8.84 33.87
C LYS A 287 -20.60 7.61 34.17
N ILE A 288 -19.96 6.51 34.53
CA ILE A 288 -20.63 5.30 34.99
C ILE A 288 -21.20 5.66 36.36
N MET A 289 -22.51 5.92 36.41
CA MET A 289 -23.20 5.95 37.68
C MET A 289 -23.24 4.52 38.21
N PRO A 290 -22.82 4.26 39.46
CA PRO A 290 -22.79 2.91 40.00
C PRO A 290 -24.21 2.36 40.13
N VAL A 291 -24.48 1.19 39.55
CA VAL A 291 -25.69 0.40 39.80
C VAL A 291 -25.27 -0.90 40.45
N LYS A 292 -25.81 -1.19 41.64
CA LYS A 292 -25.68 -2.51 42.28
C LYS A 292 -26.99 -3.25 42.15
N ILE A 293 -26.88 -4.50 41.73
CA ILE A 293 -27.95 -5.49 41.68
C ILE A 293 -27.86 -6.32 42.95
N GLU A 294 -28.99 -6.52 43.65
CA GLU A 294 -29.09 -7.52 44.72
C GLU A 294 -30.28 -8.46 44.49
N LYS A 295 -29.94 -9.75 44.45
CA LYS A 295 -30.88 -10.87 44.34
C LYS A 295 -31.62 -11.07 45.67
N LEU A 296 -32.93 -10.88 45.65
CA LEU A 296 -33.81 -11.30 46.73
C LEU A 296 -34.03 -12.82 46.69
N LYS A 297 -33.61 -13.54 47.75
CA LYS A 297 -34.12 -14.88 48.01
C LYS A 297 -35.51 -14.77 48.63
N ILE A 298 -36.53 -14.96 47.80
CA ILE A 298 -37.87 -15.35 48.28
C ILE A 298 -37.99 -16.85 48.02
N SER A 299 -38.35 -17.61 49.06
CA SER A 299 -38.62 -19.03 48.94
C SER A 299 -39.81 -19.26 48.00
N GLY A 300 -39.54 -19.68 46.77
CA GLY A 300 -40.48 -20.47 45.97
C GLY A 300 -40.88 -19.98 44.57
N LEU A 301 -40.46 -18.84 44.03
CA LEU A 301 -40.91 -18.40 42.69
C LEU A 301 -39.83 -17.72 41.83
N LYS A 302 -39.93 -17.98 40.52
CA LYS A 302 -39.07 -17.48 39.41
C LYS A 302 -39.32 -15.99 39.12
N GLU A 303 -38.22 -15.24 38.97
CA GLU A 303 -37.98 -13.96 38.26
C GLU A 303 -38.82 -12.69 38.54
N LEU A 304 -38.12 -11.55 38.74
CA LEU A 304 -38.29 -10.21 38.13
C LEU A 304 -37.55 -9.15 38.99
N GLU A 305 -36.61 -8.39 38.42
CA GLU A 305 -35.98 -7.24 39.09
C GLU A 305 -36.41 -5.92 38.42
N GLN A 306 -37.01 -5.03 39.22
CA GLN A 306 -37.36 -3.65 38.90
C GLN A 306 -36.45 -2.74 39.74
N VAL A 307 -35.77 -1.76 39.12
CA VAL A 307 -34.74 -0.92 39.77
C VAL A 307 -35.36 0.31 40.45
N LYS A 308 -35.09 0.52 41.74
CA LYS A 308 -35.31 1.79 42.45
C LYS A 308 -34.09 2.14 43.31
N ARG A 309 -33.55 3.37 43.14
CA ARG A 309 -32.41 3.97 43.87
C ARG A 309 -32.62 3.95 45.39
N VAL A 310 -31.56 3.68 46.18
CA VAL A 310 -31.05 4.52 47.31
C VAL A 310 -29.60 4.13 47.68
N ASP A 311 -28.76 5.17 47.73
CA ASP A 311 -27.49 5.47 48.41
C ASP A 311 -26.58 4.43 49.13
N GLU A 312 -25.28 4.63 48.82
CA GLU A 312 -24.06 4.46 49.62
C GLU A 312 -23.32 3.09 49.72
N TYR A 313 -22.14 3.09 49.06
CA TYR A 313 -20.97 2.20 49.08
C TYR A 313 -21.01 0.84 48.37
N VAL A 314 -20.49 0.84 47.12
CA VAL A 314 -20.02 -0.34 46.39
C VAL A 314 -18.64 -0.07 45.81
N ILE A 315 -17.65 -0.88 46.20
CA ILE A 315 -16.35 -0.95 45.54
C ILE A 315 -16.58 -1.66 44.20
N ILE A 316 -16.54 -0.91 43.10
CA ILE A 316 -16.45 -1.44 41.75
C ILE A 316 -14.97 -1.64 41.45
N LYS A 317 -14.51 -2.88 41.30
CA LYS A 317 -13.26 -3.11 40.56
C LYS A 317 -13.56 -2.78 39.09
N PRO A 318 -12.86 -1.83 38.46
CA PRO A 318 -13.04 -1.60 37.04
C PRO A 318 -12.62 -2.88 36.30
N ILE A 319 -13.56 -3.48 35.58
CA ILE A 319 -13.17 -4.24 34.40
C ILE A 319 -12.68 -3.16 33.45
N GLN A 320 -11.37 -3.04 33.30
CA GLN A 320 -10.78 -2.31 32.19
C GLN A 320 -11.19 -3.07 30.93
N ILE A 321 -12.28 -2.63 30.30
CA ILE A 321 -12.39 -2.76 28.86
C ILE A 321 -11.60 -1.57 28.35
N GLU A 322 -10.28 -1.74 28.22
CA GLU A 322 -9.55 -0.89 27.31
C GLU A 322 -10.23 -1.05 25.95
N PRO A 323 -10.72 0.02 25.31
CA PRO A 323 -10.87 -0.08 23.87
C PRO A 323 -9.47 -0.46 23.38
N ILE A 324 -9.31 -1.65 22.83
CA ILE A 324 -8.10 -2.00 22.10
C ILE A 324 -8.00 -0.88 21.06
N GLU A 325 -7.07 0.06 21.27
CA GLU A 325 -6.77 1.14 20.34
C GLU A 325 -6.13 0.47 19.12
N VAL A 326 -6.96 -0.12 18.28
CA VAL A 326 -6.53 -0.54 16.95
C VAL A 326 -6.31 0.76 16.20
N GLU A 327 -5.04 1.13 15.99
CA GLU A 327 -4.70 2.25 15.13
C GLU A 327 -5.41 2.06 13.79
N ARG A 328 -6.27 3.02 13.45
CA ARG A 328 -7.01 3.04 12.18
C ARG A 328 -6.35 4.04 11.26
N THR A 329 -5.71 3.54 10.21
CA THR A 329 -4.91 4.33 9.29
C THR A 329 -5.73 4.70 8.06
N LEU A 330 -5.57 5.96 7.62
CA LEU A 330 -6.16 6.47 6.38
C LEU A 330 -5.11 6.69 5.30
N VAL A 331 -3.89 7.07 5.69
CA VAL A 331 -2.80 7.39 4.76
C VAL A 331 -1.51 6.73 5.25
N VAL A 332 -0.71 6.23 4.33
CA VAL A 332 0.65 5.76 4.60
C VAL A 332 1.60 6.45 3.64
N VAL A 333 2.68 7.02 4.16
CA VAL A 333 3.70 7.72 3.39
C VAL A 333 5.03 6.99 3.52
N LEU A 334 5.70 6.79 2.38
CA LEU A 334 7.01 6.17 2.28
C LEU A 334 8.05 7.27 2.04
N VAL A 335 9.10 7.25 2.85
CA VAL A 335 10.20 8.21 2.82
C VAL A 335 11.52 7.44 2.70
N ASP A 336 12.43 7.88 1.83
CA ASP A 336 13.74 7.26 1.70
C ASP A 336 14.55 7.38 3.00
N ALA A 337 15.10 6.28 3.48
CA ALA A 337 15.82 6.26 4.76
C ALA A 337 17.17 6.98 4.67
N THR A 338 17.74 7.11 3.47
CA THR A 338 19.04 7.74 3.22
C THR A 338 18.94 9.26 3.34
N ASP A 339 17.97 9.85 2.63
CA ASP A 339 17.97 11.30 2.43
C ASP A 339 16.62 11.97 2.72
N GLY A 340 15.60 11.23 3.15
CA GLY A 340 14.31 11.77 3.52
C GLY A 340 13.47 12.22 2.33
N SER A 341 13.85 11.85 1.10
CA SER A 341 13.05 12.11 -0.08
C SER A 341 11.71 11.38 -0.01
N PHE A 342 10.67 12.02 -0.52
CA PHE A 342 9.34 11.43 -0.61
C PHE A 342 9.37 10.38 -1.73
N LYS A 343 8.94 9.14 -1.43
CA LYS A 343 8.94 8.05 -2.40
C LYS A 343 7.55 7.83 -2.97
N GLU A 344 6.60 7.53 -2.07
CA GLU A 344 5.28 7.05 -2.42
C GLU A 344 4.28 7.38 -1.30
N ALA A 345 2.99 7.41 -1.64
CA ALA A 345 1.93 7.46 -0.64
C ALA A 345 0.79 6.54 -1.04
N SER A 346 0.03 6.07 -0.06
CA SER A 346 -1.26 5.43 -0.30
C SER A 346 -2.32 5.91 0.67
N TRP A 347 -3.57 5.92 0.22
CA TRP A 347 -4.70 6.31 1.05
C TRP A 347 -5.96 5.50 0.76
N VAL A 348 -6.89 5.54 1.73
CA VAL A 348 -8.23 4.94 1.66
C VAL A 348 -9.26 5.91 2.21
N ALA A 349 -10.50 5.83 1.73
CA ALA A 349 -11.59 6.68 2.21
C ALA A 349 -12.03 6.29 3.64
N ASP A 350 -12.03 4.99 3.94
CA ASP A 350 -12.41 4.42 5.22
C ASP A 350 -11.20 3.84 5.96
N ALA A 351 -11.05 4.21 7.22
CA ALA A 351 -9.84 3.88 7.97
C ALA A 351 -9.73 2.37 8.27
N VAL A 352 -8.57 1.79 8.00
CA VAL A 352 -8.31 0.35 8.14
C VAL A 352 -7.35 0.03 9.27
N LYS A 353 -7.36 -1.23 9.74
CA LYS A 353 -6.31 -1.74 10.62
C LYS A 353 -5.01 -1.82 9.82
N TYR A 354 -4.01 -1.06 10.23
CA TYR A 354 -2.70 -1.07 9.59
C TYR A 354 -1.76 -2.08 10.25
N LEU A 355 -0.98 -2.79 9.42
CA LEU A 355 -0.23 -3.99 9.81
C LEU A 355 -1.11 -4.98 10.62
N PRO A 356 -2.08 -5.66 9.95
CA PRO A 356 -3.04 -6.55 10.61
C PRO A 356 -2.41 -7.60 11.54
N VAL A 357 -1.21 -8.09 11.21
CA VAL A 357 -0.39 -8.88 12.13
C VAL A 357 0.49 -7.93 12.92
N SER A 358 0.23 -7.82 14.22
CA SER A 358 1.08 -7.03 15.10
C SER A 358 2.44 -7.69 15.32
N LYS A 359 3.43 -6.89 15.73
CA LYS A 359 4.76 -7.37 16.11
C LYS A 359 4.74 -8.54 17.11
N VAL A 360 3.86 -8.45 18.12
CA VAL A 360 3.72 -9.50 19.16
C VAL A 360 3.12 -10.77 18.58
N GLU A 361 2.13 -10.64 17.69
CA GLU A 361 1.54 -11.79 16.98
C GLU A 361 2.57 -12.44 16.05
N ALA A 362 3.34 -11.66 15.30
CA ALA A 362 4.42 -12.18 14.46
C ALA A 362 5.47 -12.95 15.24
N LEU A 363 5.90 -12.42 16.40
CA LEU A 363 6.83 -13.14 17.28
C LEU A 363 6.22 -14.45 17.78
N LYS A 364 4.95 -14.48 18.20
CA LYS A 364 4.27 -15.73 18.62
C LYS A 364 4.20 -16.76 17.50
N LEU A 365 3.93 -16.32 16.27
CA LEU A 365 3.88 -17.19 15.10
C LEU A 365 5.26 -17.80 14.82
N ALA A 366 6.32 -16.99 14.81
CA ALA A 366 7.68 -17.48 14.64
C ALA A 366 8.14 -18.41 15.79
N LEU A 367 7.77 -18.11 17.04
CA LEU A 367 8.09 -18.98 18.19
C LEU A 367 7.39 -20.34 18.10
N THR A 368 6.20 -20.39 17.50
CA THR A 368 5.47 -21.65 17.28
C THR A 368 6.23 -22.58 16.33
N GLU A 369 6.96 -22.03 15.35
CA GLU A 369 7.79 -22.82 14.42
C GLU A 369 8.99 -23.52 15.09
N ILE A 370 9.37 -23.07 16.31
CA ILE A 370 10.41 -23.70 17.15
C ILE A 370 9.84 -24.37 18.39
N ASP A 371 8.56 -24.76 18.35
CA ASP A 371 7.84 -25.46 19.43
C ASP A 371 7.75 -24.67 20.77
N ILE A 372 7.84 -23.34 20.73
CA ILE A 372 7.58 -22.46 21.88
C ILE A 372 6.16 -21.92 21.78
N THR A 373 5.25 -22.46 22.59
CA THR A 373 3.80 -22.18 22.49
C THR A 373 3.20 -21.59 23.76
N SER A 374 3.99 -21.46 24.83
CA SER A 374 3.54 -21.00 26.13
C SER A 374 4.58 -20.17 26.89
N ALA A 375 4.13 -19.44 27.90
CA ALA A 375 5.00 -18.59 28.73
C ALA A 375 6.16 -19.36 29.41
N ASN A 376 5.92 -20.61 29.81
CA ASN A 376 6.93 -21.43 30.48
C ASN A 376 8.06 -21.87 29.55
N GLU A 377 7.82 -21.87 28.24
CA GLU A 377 8.78 -22.31 27.22
C GLU A 377 9.65 -21.14 26.71
N LEU A 378 9.28 -19.88 26.99
CA LEU A 378 10.08 -18.71 26.60
C LEU A 378 11.49 -18.73 27.20
N THR A 379 11.68 -19.37 28.36
CA THR A 379 13.01 -19.54 28.97
C THR A 379 13.94 -20.45 28.16
N ASN A 380 13.40 -21.18 27.18
CA ASN A 380 14.18 -22.05 26.30
C ASN A 380 14.91 -21.27 25.21
N LEU A 381 14.55 -20.00 24.97
CA LEU A 381 15.25 -19.14 24.02
C LEU A 381 16.71 -18.96 24.45
N SER A 382 17.62 -19.35 23.56
CA SER A 382 19.06 -19.21 23.75
C SER A 382 19.53 -17.76 23.62
N SER A 383 18.75 -16.92 22.92
CA SER A 383 19.06 -15.52 22.66
C SER A 383 17.79 -14.66 22.56
N LYS A 384 17.96 -13.33 22.68
CA LYS A 384 16.86 -12.40 22.50
C LYS A 384 16.46 -12.38 21.02
N PRO A 385 15.16 -12.56 20.68
CA PRO A 385 14.73 -12.48 19.30
C PRO A 385 14.98 -11.08 18.74
N THR A 386 15.36 -11.00 17.47
CA THR A 386 15.43 -9.74 16.72
C THR A 386 14.20 -9.60 15.85
N ILE A 387 13.62 -8.40 15.81
CA ILE A 387 12.39 -8.12 15.05
C ILE A 387 12.60 -6.89 14.17
N GLU A 388 12.37 -7.04 12.87
CA GLU A 388 12.47 -5.95 11.89
C GLU A 388 11.38 -6.09 10.81
N LEU A 389 11.01 -4.97 10.18
CA LEU A 389 10.17 -5.00 8.98
C LEU A 389 11.05 -5.12 7.74
N VAL A 390 10.63 -5.96 6.80
CA VAL A 390 11.34 -6.19 5.53
C VAL A 390 10.37 -6.17 4.35
N TYR A 391 10.81 -5.56 3.26
CA TYR A 391 10.12 -5.70 1.98
C TYR A 391 10.57 -7.00 1.29
N ARG A 392 9.61 -7.82 0.85
CA ARG A 392 9.90 -9.05 0.11
C ARG A 392 9.31 -9.02 -1.29
N ASN A 393 8.00 -9.15 -1.45
CA ASN A 393 7.42 -9.31 -2.81
C ASN A 393 5.97 -8.80 -2.98
N ALA A 394 5.33 -8.28 -1.94
CA ALA A 394 3.91 -7.93 -1.96
C ALA A 394 3.73 -6.43 -2.23
N SER A 395 3.25 -5.71 -1.21
CA SER A 395 3.06 -4.27 -1.24
C SER A 395 4.10 -3.60 -0.32
N PRO A 396 4.76 -2.51 -0.73
CA PRO A 396 5.66 -1.78 0.15
C PRO A 396 4.93 -1.12 1.33
N TYR A 397 3.59 -1.05 1.28
CA TYR A 397 2.77 -0.59 2.40
C TYR A 397 2.48 -1.69 3.42
N TYR A 398 2.66 -2.96 3.06
CA TYR A 398 2.46 -4.11 3.93
C TYR A 398 3.71 -5.00 3.98
N PRO A 399 4.82 -4.50 4.55
CA PRO A 399 6.04 -5.28 4.73
C PRO A 399 5.83 -6.48 5.67
N ASP A 400 6.68 -7.49 5.52
CA ASP A 400 6.68 -8.67 6.38
C ASP A 400 7.46 -8.38 7.67
N TRP A 401 7.09 -9.06 8.75
CA TRP A 401 7.91 -9.14 9.94
C TRP A 401 9.00 -10.19 9.76
N LYS A 402 10.27 -9.79 9.79
CA LYS A 402 11.40 -10.71 9.90
C LYS A 402 11.75 -10.89 11.37
N ILE A 403 11.63 -12.13 11.83
CA ILE A 403 11.95 -12.56 13.19
C ILE A 403 13.19 -13.44 13.13
N THR A 404 14.22 -13.11 13.90
CA THR A 404 15.37 -14.00 14.11
C THR A 404 15.35 -14.50 15.54
N ALA A 405 15.19 -15.80 15.73
CA ALA A 405 15.13 -16.46 17.04
C ALA A 405 15.97 -17.73 17.01
N ASP A 406 16.82 -17.93 18.02
CA ASP A 406 17.71 -19.10 18.15
C ASP A 406 18.59 -19.43 16.92
N GLY A 407 18.90 -18.42 16.11
CA GLY A 407 19.74 -18.53 14.92
C GLY A 407 18.96 -18.77 13.63
N ASP A 408 17.67 -19.08 13.73
CA ASP A 408 16.77 -19.26 12.60
C ASP A 408 16.06 -17.94 12.25
N VAL A 409 15.67 -17.81 10.98
CA VAL A 409 15.00 -16.63 10.43
C VAL A 409 13.61 -17.03 9.95
N TYR A 410 12.61 -16.27 10.36
CA TYR A 410 11.21 -16.43 9.98
C TYR A 410 10.70 -15.12 9.41
N TYR A 411 9.87 -15.21 8.40
CA TYR A 411 9.15 -14.10 7.79
C TYR A 411 7.66 -14.34 7.97
N VAL A 412 7.00 -13.39 8.61
CA VAL A 412 5.57 -13.42 8.88
C VAL A 412 4.88 -12.34 8.08
N SER A 413 4.06 -12.75 7.12
CA SER A 413 3.28 -11.83 6.29
C SER A 413 2.06 -11.29 7.03
N GLN A 414 1.47 -10.23 6.49
CA GLN A 414 0.34 -9.53 7.12
C GLN A 414 -1.00 -10.30 7.08
N ASP A 415 -1.04 -11.47 6.42
CA ASP A 415 -2.14 -12.44 6.51
C ASP A 415 -1.89 -13.55 7.55
N GLY A 416 -0.74 -13.52 8.24
CA GLY A 416 -0.34 -14.49 9.26
C GLY A 416 0.41 -15.72 8.72
N THR A 417 0.69 -15.79 7.41
CA THR A 417 1.51 -16.86 6.84
C THR A 417 2.95 -16.74 7.32
N VAL A 418 3.56 -17.87 7.68
CA VAL A 418 4.97 -17.94 8.10
C VAL A 418 5.78 -18.65 7.02
N SER A 419 6.97 -18.13 6.72
CA SER A 419 7.97 -18.76 5.85
C SER A 419 9.36 -18.64 6.47
N SER A 420 10.27 -19.58 6.18
CA SER A 420 11.66 -19.58 6.67
C SER A 420 12.69 -19.42 5.55
#